data_AF-A0AAV5E6B7-F1
#
_entry.id   AF-A0AAV5E6B7-F1
#
_cell.length_a   1.000
_cell.length_b   1.000
_cell.length_c   1.000
_cell.angle_alpha   90.00
_cell.angle_beta   90.00
_cell.angle_gamma   90.00
#
_symmetry.space_group_name_H-M   'P 1'
#
loop_
_entity.id
_entity.type
_entity.pdbx_description
1 polymer ?
#
loop_
_entity_poly.entity_id
_entity_poly.type
_entity_poly.pdbx_seq_one_letter_code
_entity_poly.pdbx_strand_id
1 'polypeptide(L)'
;MKVDENNGTLAEARGLSGKKIKISKKGATPPPSVENKMSVGLIYVNEYYSGWKELCFRVLQSKFDSPERSFAPDQEIIEALKNCSIGQEMNLKQVQKLCMPFIRFKKDEAREVGTQALDLKLPFSEMDVLRENLELIRRQLGLEHVEVLSAFEVLSACDETAHAKAGENVKTAESESAVPW
;
A
#
# COMPACT_ATOMS: atom_id res chain seq x y z
N MET A 1 -34.37 -19.90 -25.25
CA MET A 1 -33.14 -20.71 -25.44
C MET A 1 -32.15 -19.89 -26.24
N LYS A 2 -31.21 -19.26 -25.54
CA LYS A 2 -29.94 -18.79 -26.07
C LYS A 2 -28.96 -18.88 -24.91
N VAL A 3 -27.94 -19.68 -25.12
CA VAL A 3 -26.80 -19.91 -24.24
C VAL A 3 -25.82 -18.77 -24.52
N ASP A 4 -25.47 -18.03 -23.48
CA ASP A 4 -24.35 -17.09 -23.50
C ASP A 4 -23.24 -17.68 -22.65
N GLU A 5 -22.24 -18.21 -23.35
CA GLU A 5 -20.98 -18.72 -22.84
C GLU A 5 -19.91 -17.81 -23.45
N ASN A 6 -19.30 -16.93 -22.64
CA ASN A 6 -17.95 -16.47 -22.92
C ASN A 6 -17.28 -15.87 -21.68
N ASN A 7 -16.33 -16.63 -21.12
CA ASN A 7 -15.33 -16.17 -20.17
C ASN A 7 -14.38 -15.19 -20.86
N GLY A 8 -14.33 -13.97 -20.36
CA GLY A 8 -13.38 -12.93 -20.79
C GLY A 8 -12.40 -12.58 -19.69
N THR A 9 -11.26 -13.26 -19.67
CA THR A 9 -10.05 -12.85 -18.95
C THR A 9 -9.55 -11.53 -19.54
N LEU A 10 -9.48 -10.46 -18.74
CA LEU A 10 -8.80 -9.21 -19.14
C LEU A 10 -7.55 -9.01 -18.29
N ALA A 11 -6.43 -9.48 -18.85
CA ALA A 11 -5.10 -9.00 -18.50
C ALA A 11 -4.85 -7.71 -19.31
N GLU A 12 -4.65 -6.58 -18.63
CA GLU A 12 -4.24 -5.33 -19.30
C GLU A 12 -2.80 -4.99 -18.91
N ALA A 13 -1.85 -5.34 -19.78
CA ALA A 13 -0.46 -4.93 -19.72
C ALA A 13 -0.24 -3.74 -20.67
N ARG A 14 -0.03 -2.54 -20.14
CA ARG A 14 0.34 -1.36 -20.94
C ARG A 14 1.84 -1.13 -20.89
N GLY A 15 2.53 -1.60 -21.93
CA GLY A 15 3.90 -1.20 -22.23
C GLY A 15 3.94 0.14 -22.98
N LEU A 16 4.59 1.15 -22.40
CA LEU A 16 5.03 2.33 -23.14
C LEU A 16 6.47 2.08 -23.66
N SER A 17 6.61 1.82 -24.95
CA SER A 17 7.89 1.91 -25.65
C SER A 17 7.80 2.99 -26.72
N GLY A 18 8.37 4.16 -26.43
CA GLY A 18 8.54 5.24 -27.40
C GLY A 18 9.55 4.85 -28.46
N LYS A 19 9.08 4.59 -29.68
CA LYS A 19 9.91 4.21 -30.83
C LYS A 19 10.29 5.47 -31.62
N LYS A 20 11.54 5.93 -31.51
CA LYS A 20 12.17 6.85 -32.47
C LYS A 20 13.07 6.04 -33.39
N ILE A 21 12.59 5.74 -34.60
CA ILE A 21 13.29 4.93 -35.59
C ILE A 21 14.27 5.83 -36.36
N LYS A 22 15.58 5.60 -36.20
CA LYS A 22 16.61 6.00 -37.17
C LYS A 22 17.26 4.73 -37.71
N ILE A 23 17.17 4.54 -39.03
CA ILE A 23 17.78 3.43 -39.76
C ILE A 23 19.24 3.75 -40.06
N SER A 24 20.15 2.84 -39.68
CA SER A 24 21.46 2.69 -40.31
C SER A 24 22.07 1.31 -40.04
N LYS A 25 21.95 0.44 -41.05
CA LYS A 25 22.95 -0.47 -41.66
C LYS A 25 23.91 -1.31 -40.78
N LYS A 26 23.60 -2.62 -40.74
CA LYS A 26 24.47 -3.81 -40.97
C LYS A 26 25.56 -4.16 -39.93
N GLY A 27 25.30 -5.25 -39.20
CA GLY A 27 26.29 -6.27 -38.83
C GLY A 27 27.00 -6.12 -37.49
N ALA A 28 26.39 -6.62 -36.41
CA ALA A 28 27.06 -7.20 -35.25
C ALA A 28 26.02 -7.90 -34.37
N THR A 29 26.33 -9.12 -33.91
CA THR A 29 25.54 -9.88 -32.93
C THR A 29 25.22 -9.00 -31.72
N PRO A 30 23.96 -8.91 -31.25
CA PRO A 30 23.67 -8.15 -30.04
C PRO A 30 24.44 -8.79 -28.86
N PRO A 31 25.09 -7.99 -27.99
CA PRO A 31 25.63 -8.51 -26.75
C PRO A 31 24.49 -9.16 -25.94
N PRO A 32 24.76 -10.20 -25.14
CA PRO A 32 23.73 -10.79 -24.30
C PRO A 32 23.13 -9.67 -23.47
N SER A 33 21.83 -9.43 -23.65
CA SER A 33 21.08 -8.57 -22.75
C SER A 33 21.33 -9.13 -21.36
N VAL A 34 22.04 -8.37 -20.52
CA VAL A 34 22.06 -8.65 -19.09
C VAL A 34 20.62 -8.42 -18.66
N GLU A 35 19.83 -9.49 -18.69
CA GLU A 35 18.51 -9.50 -18.08
C GLU A 35 18.76 -9.11 -16.64
N ASN A 36 18.34 -7.91 -16.30
CA ASN A 36 18.41 -7.36 -14.96
C ASN A 36 17.33 -8.10 -14.15
N LYS A 37 17.57 -9.40 -13.94
CA LYS A 37 16.70 -10.29 -13.18
C LYS A 37 16.73 -9.76 -11.77
N MET A 38 15.60 -9.23 -11.31
CA MET A 38 15.40 -8.96 -9.90
C MET A 38 15.54 -10.30 -9.17
N SER A 39 16.66 -10.48 -8.47
CA SER A 39 16.96 -11.72 -7.76
C SER A 39 16.25 -11.74 -6.40
N VAL A 40 16.05 -10.57 -5.78
CA VAL A 40 15.53 -10.44 -4.41
C VAL A 40 14.30 -9.54 -4.37
N GLY A 41 13.24 -9.98 -3.69
CA GLY A 41 12.09 -9.17 -3.31
C GLY A 41 12.00 -9.00 -1.79
N LEU A 42 11.77 -7.78 -1.32
CA LEU A 42 11.53 -7.47 0.09
C LEU A 42 10.10 -6.95 0.24
N ILE A 43 9.33 -7.57 1.12
CA ILE A 43 7.96 -7.17 1.43
C ILE A 43 7.96 -6.59 2.84
N TYR A 44 7.66 -5.31 2.96
CA TYR A 44 7.54 -4.64 4.25
C TYR A 44 6.08 -4.61 4.68
N VAL A 45 5.82 -5.15 5.87
CA VAL A 45 4.48 -5.23 6.44
C VAL A 45 4.43 -4.32 7.65
N ASN A 46 3.42 -3.47 7.69
CA ASN A 46 3.07 -2.72 8.89
C ASN A 46 1.76 -3.25 9.44
N GLU A 47 1.83 -4.18 10.39
CA GLU A 47 0.64 -4.85 10.94
C GLU A 47 -0.30 -3.91 11.70
N TYR A 48 0.17 -2.70 12.03
CA TYR A 48 -0.59 -1.71 12.79
C TYR A 48 -0.69 -0.41 12.01
N TYR A 49 -1.88 0.19 11.98
CA TYR A 49 -1.98 1.58 11.56
C TYR A 49 -1.20 2.46 12.53
N SER A 50 -0.24 3.22 12.00
CA SER A 50 0.64 4.11 12.76
C SER A 50 0.58 5.55 12.24
N GLY A 51 1.17 6.47 13.01
CA GLY A 51 1.25 7.88 12.65
C GLY A 51 -0.12 8.52 12.43
N TRP A 52 -0.33 9.10 11.25
CA TRP A 52 -1.57 9.83 10.97
C TRP A 52 -2.80 8.99 10.79
N LYS A 53 -2.64 7.78 10.27
CA LYS A 53 -3.76 6.86 10.11
C LYS A 53 -4.30 6.45 11.47
N GLU A 54 -3.43 6.07 12.42
CA GLU A 54 -3.81 5.73 13.80
C GLU A 54 -4.64 6.83 14.47
N LEU A 55 -4.22 8.09 14.31
CA LEU A 55 -4.95 9.24 14.85
C LEU A 55 -6.33 9.40 14.20
N CYS A 56 -6.45 9.21 12.88
CA CYS A 56 -7.75 9.18 12.21
C CYS A 56 -8.66 8.08 12.77
N PHE A 57 -8.14 6.87 12.96
CA PHE A 57 -8.91 5.78 13.56
C PHE A 57 -9.40 6.11 14.97
N ARG A 58 -8.53 6.62 15.84
CA ARG A 58 -8.93 7.01 17.21
C ARG A 58 -10.03 8.06 17.21
N VAL A 59 -9.93 9.08 16.35
CA VAL A 59 -10.98 10.10 16.22
C VAL A 59 -12.28 9.46 15.72
N LEU A 60 -12.22 8.64 14.68
CA LEU A 60 -13.39 7.97 14.13
C LEU A 60 -14.07 7.06 15.15
N GLN A 61 -13.31 6.25 15.89
CA GLN A 61 -13.84 5.41 16.97
C GLN A 61 -14.56 6.24 18.04
N SER A 62 -13.97 7.38 18.44
CA SER A 62 -14.58 8.28 19.44
C SER A 62 -15.85 8.97 18.96
N LYS A 63 -16.03 9.09 17.64
CA LYS A 63 -17.13 9.79 16.97
C LYS A 63 -18.08 8.83 16.25
N PHE A 64 -17.98 7.53 16.52
CA PHE A 64 -18.85 6.51 15.94
C PHE A 64 -20.02 6.19 16.87
N ASP A 65 -21.22 6.31 16.34
CA ASP A 65 -22.45 5.85 16.98
C ASP A 65 -22.71 4.41 16.53
N SER A 66 -22.48 3.46 17.45
CA SER A 66 -22.64 2.03 17.16
C SER A 66 -24.11 1.63 16.88
N PRO A 67 -25.11 2.08 17.68
CA PRO A 67 -26.52 1.89 17.37
C PRO A 67 -26.94 2.37 15.98
N GLU A 68 -26.58 3.60 15.61
CA GLU A 68 -27.00 4.22 14.35
C GLU A 68 -26.06 3.93 13.17
N ARG A 69 -24.95 3.22 13.41
CA ARG A 69 -23.84 2.99 12.47
C ARG A 69 -23.47 4.27 11.72
N SER A 70 -23.37 5.36 12.47
CA SER A 70 -23.20 6.69 11.92
C SER A 70 -22.02 7.39 12.60
N PHE A 71 -21.61 8.51 12.00
CA PHE A 71 -20.51 9.30 12.52
C PHE A 71 -20.98 10.72 12.76
N ALA A 72 -20.32 11.40 13.69
CA ALA A 72 -20.45 12.83 13.84
C ALA A 72 -20.19 13.58 12.50
N PRO A 73 -20.71 14.81 12.35
CA PRO A 73 -20.45 15.65 11.19
C PRO A 73 -18.96 15.82 10.91
N ASP A 74 -18.61 15.90 9.62
CA ASP A 74 -17.21 16.02 9.20
C ASP A 74 -16.49 17.21 9.82
N GLN A 75 -17.21 18.31 10.10
CA GLN A 75 -16.66 19.48 10.79
C GLN A 75 -16.12 19.14 12.18
N GLU A 76 -16.83 18.33 12.95
CA GLU A 76 -16.40 17.88 14.28
C GLU A 76 -15.21 16.92 14.20
N ILE A 77 -15.22 16.02 13.20
CA ILE A 77 -14.11 15.08 12.98
C ILE A 77 -12.84 15.86 12.62
N ILE A 78 -12.95 16.83 11.71
CA ILE A 78 -11.85 17.70 11.32
C ILE A 78 -11.35 18.48 12.53
N GLU A 79 -12.23 19.03 13.37
CA GLU A 79 -11.84 19.76 14.57
C GLU A 79 -11.11 18.86 15.57
N ALA A 80 -11.59 17.64 15.78
CA ALA A 80 -10.91 16.66 16.64
C ALA A 80 -9.51 16.32 16.11
N LEU A 81 -9.35 16.12 14.79
CA LEU A 81 -8.04 15.88 14.17
C LEU A 81 -7.06 17.05 14.34
N LYS A 82 -7.55 18.30 14.35
CA LYS A 82 -6.72 19.48 14.60
C LYS A 82 -6.12 19.49 16.01
N ASN A 83 -6.87 18.97 16.97
CA ASN A 83 -6.46 18.94 18.36
C ASN A 83 -5.51 17.76 18.66
N CYS A 84 -5.36 16.81 17.72
CA CYS A 84 -4.36 15.75 17.79
C CYS A 84 -2.98 16.26 17.37
N SER A 85 -1.92 15.52 17.73
CA SER A 85 -0.52 15.85 17.43
C SER A 85 -0.26 16.25 15.97
N ILE A 86 -1.00 15.65 15.03
CA ILE A 86 -0.94 15.98 13.61
C ILE A 86 -1.42 17.37 13.24
N GLY A 87 -2.45 17.87 13.91
CA GLY A 87 -2.93 19.22 13.68
C GLY A 87 -1.99 20.29 14.22
N GLN A 88 -1.06 19.92 15.12
CA GLN A 88 -0.02 20.81 15.60
C GLN A 88 1.14 20.91 14.60
N GLU A 89 1.46 19.83 13.89
CA GLU A 89 2.53 19.79 12.89
C GLU A 89 2.08 20.27 11.49
N MET A 90 0.79 20.12 11.18
CA MET A 90 0.23 20.41 9.85
C MET A 90 -0.89 21.46 9.92
N ASN A 91 -0.96 22.36 8.94
CA ASN A 91 -2.08 23.30 8.86
C ASN A 91 -3.39 22.56 8.49
N LEU A 92 -4.53 23.15 8.83
CA LEU A 92 -5.88 22.61 8.61
C LEU A 92 -6.11 22.11 7.18
N LYS A 93 -5.65 22.89 6.20
CA LYS A 93 -5.78 22.53 4.78
C LYS A 93 -5.01 21.27 4.42
N GLN A 94 -3.84 21.07 5.03
CA GLN A 94 -3.02 19.88 4.83
C GLN A 94 -3.63 18.67 5.52
N VAL A 95 -4.09 18.83 6.78
CA VAL A 95 -4.80 17.78 7.51
C VAL A 95 -6.03 17.33 6.73
N GLN A 96 -6.85 18.26 6.22
CA GLN A 96 -8.01 17.92 5.42
C GLN A 96 -7.63 17.18 4.14
N LYS A 97 -6.64 17.67 3.39
CA LYS A 97 -6.20 17.05 2.14
C LYS A 97 -5.66 15.64 2.35
N LEU A 98 -4.95 15.41 3.45
CA LEU A 98 -4.36 14.12 3.80
C LEU A 98 -5.40 13.14 4.38
N CYS A 99 -6.17 13.61 5.37
CA CYS A 99 -6.99 12.73 6.21
C CYS A 99 -8.41 12.52 5.66
N MET A 100 -9.01 13.49 4.96
CA MET A 100 -10.42 13.37 4.56
C MET A 100 -10.70 12.23 3.57
N PRO A 101 -9.86 11.97 2.54
CA PRO A 101 -10.07 10.81 1.67
C PRO A 101 -10.06 9.50 2.46
N PHE A 102 -9.11 9.38 3.38
CA PHE A 102 -8.95 8.21 4.24
C PHE A 102 -10.12 8.04 5.23
N ILE A 103 -10.55 9.14 5.85
CA ILE A 103 -11.72 9.16 6.74
C ILE A 103 -12.97 8.73 6.01
N ARG A 104 -13.22 9.28 4.81
CA ARG A 104 -14.41 8.95 4.04
C ARG A 104 -14.43 7.45 3.71
N PHE A 105 -13.32 6.92 3.21
CA PHE A 105 -13.15 5.50 2.95
C PHE A 105 -13.45 4.66 4.20
N LYS A 106 -12.88 5.00 5.36
CA LYS A 106 -13.11 4.27 6.61
C LYS A 106 -14.52 4.42 7.16
N LYS A 107 -15.18 5.57 6.95
CA LYS A 107 -16.59 5.77 7.30
C LYS A 107 -17.49 4.85 6.48
N ASP A 108 -17.20 4.69 5.20
CA ASP A 108 -17.96 3.82 4.30
C ASP A 108 -17.75 2.34 4.71
N GLU A 109 -16.51 1.90 4.94
CA GLU A 109 -16.25 0.54 5.45
C GLU A 109 -16.92 0.27 6.80
N ALA A 110 -16.90 1.23 7.73
CA ALA A 110 -17.51 1.06 9.05
C ALA A 110 -19.05 1.03 9.01
N ARG A 111 -19.68 1.62 8.00
CA ARG A 111 -21.13 1.48 7.78
C ARG A 111 -21.49 0.07 7.32
N GLU A 112 -20.65 -0.54 6.50
CA GLU A 112 -20.85 -1.89 5.97
C GLU A 112 -20.51 -2.98 7.00
N VAL A 113 -19.30 -2.92 7.56
CA VAL A 113 -18.71 -3.98 8.40
C VAL A 113 -18.90 -3.70 9.91
N GLY A 114 -19.11 -2.44 10.29
CA GLY A 114 -19.26 -2.02 11.69
C GLY A 114 -17.94 -1.53 12.32
N THR A 115 -17.88 -1.50 13.65
CA THR A 115 -16.73 -0.97 14.41
C THR A 115 -15.42 -1.68 14.11
N GLN A 116 -15.46 -2.94 13.66
CA GLN A 116 -14.27 -3.72 13.31
C GLN A 116 -13.47 -3.10 12.16
N ALA A 117 -14.14 -2.36 11.26
CA ALA A 117 -13.46 -1.61 10.20
C ALA A 117 -12.57 -0.48 10.75
N LEU A 118 -12.80 -0.10 12.01
CA LEU A 118 -12.04 0.91 12.74
C LEU A 118 -10.97 0.28 13.67
N ASP A 119 -10.73 -1.03 13.61
CA ASP A 119 -9.67 -1.65 14.41
C ASP A 119 -8.29 -1.26 13.86
N LEU A 120 -7.34 -0.99 14.75
CA LEU A 120 -5.97 -0.59 14.39
C LEU A 120 -5.12 -1.75 13.84
N LYS A 121 -5.62 -2.98 13.99
CA LYS A 121 -4.98 -4.23 13.55
C LYS A 121 -6.05 -5.14 12.95
N LEU A 122 -5.70 -5.86 11.89
CA LEU A 122 -6.55 -6.91 11.34
C LEU A 122 -6.67 -8.11 12.31
N PRO A 123 -7.75 -8.90 12.23
CA PRO A 123 -7.97 -10.07 13.09
C PRO A 123 -7.03 -11.25 12.77
N PHE A 124 -6.11 -11.09 11.83
CA PHE A 124 -5.08 -12.06 11.46
C PHE A 124 -3.74 -11.35 11.24
N SER A 125 -2.63 -12.09 11.31
CA SER A 125 -1.31 -11.55 10.99
C SER A 125 -1.11 -11.55 9.47
N GLU A 126 -0.98 -10.36 8.90
CA GLU A 126 -0.61 -10.20 7.48
C GLU A 126 0.76 -10.81 7.19
N MET A 127 1.70 -10.71 8.15
CA MET A 127 3.03 -11.27 8.02
C MET A 127 2.98 -12.79 7.90
N ASP A 128 2.21 -13.46 8.77
CA ASP A 128 2.13 -14.93 8.75
C ASP A 128 1.45 -15.41 7.47
N VAL A 129 0.38 -14.74 7.02
CA VAL A 129 -0.28 -15.05 5.74
C VAL A 129 0.70 -14.93 4.57
N LEU A 130 1.53 -13.88 4.53
CA LEU A 130 2.52 -13.70 3.47
C LEU A 130 3.66 -14.73 3.55
N ARG A 131 4.10 -15.09 4.76
CA ARG A 131 5.14 -16.11 4.98
C ARG A 131 4.67 -17.50 4.55
N GLU A 132 3.43 -17.86 4.86
CA GLU A 132 2.81 -19.12 4.43
C GLU A 132 2.75 -19.24 2.89
N ASN A 133 2.60 -18.10 2.19
CA ASN A 133 2.47 -18.04 0.73
C ASN A 133 3.76 -17.62 0.00
N LEU A 134 4.88 -17.55 0.70
CA LEU A 134 6.13 -16.97 0.17
C LEU A 134 6.65 -17.70 -1.08
N GLU A 135 6.56 -19.03 -1.10
CA GLU A 135 6.96 -19.85 -2.26
C GLU A 135 6.10 -19.57 -3.50
N LEU A 136 4.80 -19.31 -3.32
CA LEU A 136 3.91 -18.95 -4.43
C LEU A 136 4.29 -17.58 -4.99
N ILE A 137 4.49 -16.59 -4.12
CA ILE A 137 4.89 -15.22 -4.48
C ILE A 137 6.22 -15.23 -5.23
N ARG A 138 7.22 -15.94 -4.69
CA ARG A 138 8.54 -16.11 -5.30
C ARG A 138 8.45 -16.66 -6.72
N ARG A 139 7.68 -17.72 -6.93
CA ARG A 139 7.53 -18.37 -8.25
C ARG A 139 6.79 -17.49 -9.25
N GLN A 140 5.70 -16.85 -8.83
CA GLN A 140 4.91 -15.99 -9.73
C GLN A 140 5.68 -14.74 -10.16
N LEU A 141 6.51 -14.19 -9.28
CA LEU A 141 7.34 -13.03 -9.57
C LEU A 141 8.70 -13.38 -10.21
N GLY A 142 9.02 -14.68 -10.35
CA GLY A 142 10.28 -15.13 -10.93
C GLY A 142 11.53 -14.77 -10.10
N LEU A 143 11.36 -14.56 -8.79
CA LEU A 143 12.40 -14.12 -7.87
C LEU A 143 13.22 -15.31 -7.36
N GLU A 144 14.50 -15.08 -7.06
CA GLU A 144 15.36 -16.11 -6.45
C GLU A 144 15.14 -16.18 -4.94
N HIS A 145 14.94 -15.02 -4.31
CA HIS A 145 14.71 -14.86 -2.89
C HIS A 145 13.60 -13.85 -2.61
N VAL A 146 12.77 -14.13 -1.61
CA VAL A 146 11.75 -13.21 -1.10
C VAL A 146 11.82 -13.23 0.42
N GLU A 147 11.76 -12.05 1.03
CA GLU A 147 11.73 -11.89 2.48
C GLU A 147 10.56 -11.01 2.90
N VAL A 148 9.94 -11.36 4.03
CA VAL A 148 8.85 -10.60 4.64
C VAL A 148 9.38 -9.98 5.93
N LEU A 149 9.44 -8.66 5.95
CA LEU A 149 10.04 -7.86 7.02
C LEU A 149 8.98 -7.00 7.69
N SER A 150 9.11 -6.83 9.01
CA SER A 150 8.32 -5.84 9.73
C SER A 150 8.87 -4.45 9.43
N ALA A 151 8.02 -3.55 8.93
CA ALA A 151 8.40 -2.17 8.69
C ALA A 151 8.89 -1.49 9.98
N PHE A 152 8.29 -1.84 11.12
CA PHE A 152 8.65 -1.27 12.43
C PHE A 152 10.05 -1.70 12.88
N GLU A 153 10.37 -2.99 12.78
CA GLU A 153 11.67 -3.52 13.19
C GLU A 153 12.80 -3.00 12.31
N VAL A 154 12.57 -2.89 11.00
CA VAL A 154 13.55 -2.36 10.05
C VAL A 154 13.84 -0.90 10.33
N LEU A 155 12.81 -0.07 10.56
CA LEU A 155 13.02 1.35 10.90
C LEU A 155 13.80 1.51 12.21
N SER A 156 13.51 0.69 13.22
CA SER A 156 14.25 0.70 14.48
C SER A 156 15.72 0.26 14.32
N ALA A 157 15.99 -0.71 13.45
CA ALA A 157 17.34 -1.19 13.18
C ALA A 157 18.15 -0.23 12.27
N CYS A 158 17.47 0.54 11.41
CA CYS A 158 18.11 1.53 10.53
C CYS A 158 18.65 2.74 11.31
N ASP A 159 18.01 3.14 12.41
CA ASP A 159 18.59 4.15 13.33
C ASP A 159 19.91 3.67 13.95
N GLU A 160 20.15 2.36 14.01
CA GLU A 160 21.36 1.74 14.55
C GLU A 160 22.41 1.38 13.47
N THR A 161 22.02 1.31 12.18
CA THR A 161 22.86 0.80 11.07
C THR A 161 23.05 1.75 9.89
N ALA A 162 22.70 3.04 10.03
CA ALA A 162 22.74 4.08 8.97
C ALA A 162 24.10 4.35 8.27
N HIS A 163 25.17 3.59 8.53
CA HIS A 163 26.47 3.79 7.87
C HIS A 163 27.01 2.63 7.03
N ALA A 164 26.32 1.51 6.90
CA ALA A 164 26.86 0.41 6.09
C ALA A 164 25.80 -0.24 5.21
N LYS A 165 25.91 0.06 3.90
CA LYS A 165 25.37 -0.69 2.75
C LYS A 165 24.01 -0.20 2.21
N ALA A 166 24.05 0.90 1.46
CA ALA A 166 23.13 1.10 0.35
C ALA A 166 23.93 1.23 -0.94
N GLY A 167 24.03 0.13 -1.69
CA GLY A 167 24.40 0.14 -3.10
C GLY A 167 23.17 0.49 -3.93
N GLU A 168 23.34 1.46 -4.81
CA GLU A 168 22.34 2.08 -5.68
C GLU A 168 21.62 1.04 -6.57
N ASN A 169 20.33 0.76 -6.27
CA ASN A 169 19.23 0.43 -7.20
C ASN A 169 18.00 -0.07 -6.41
N VAL A 170 17.37 0.82 -5.63
CA VAL A 170 16.07 0.51 -4.98
C VAL A 170 14.95 0.94 -5.94
N LYS A 171 14.17 -0.03 -6.41
CA LYS A 171 12.83 0.25 -6.95
C LYS A 171 11.82 -0.04 -5.85
N THR A 172 11.37 1.02 -5.18
CA THR A 172 10.26 0.97 -4.23
C THR A 172 8.98 0.71 -5.01
N ALA A 173 8.47 -0.51 -4.96
CA ALA A 173 7.08 -0.77 -5.31
C ALA A 173 6.26 -0.54 -4.04
N GLU A 174 5.85 0.72 -3.82
CA GLU A 174 4.80 1.01 -2.86
C GLU A 174 3.50 0.51 -3.50
N SER A 175 3.00 -0.64 -3.05
CA SER A 175 1.62 -1.02 -3.32
C SER A 175 0.74 -0.15 -2.43
N GLU A 176 0.59 1.12 -2.81
CA GLU A 176 -0.63 1.83 -2.49
C GLU A 176 -1.73 1.05 -3.20
N SER A 177 -2.53 0.31 -2.44
CA SER A 177 -3.78 -0.27 -2.93
C SER A 177 -4.70 0.90 -3.27
N ALA A 178 -4.42 1.56 -4.39
CA ALA A 178 -5.40 2.29 -5.16
C ALA A 178 -6.35 1.22 -5.70
N VAL A 179 -7.26 0.77 -4.84
CA VAL A 179 -8.50 0.15 -5.30
C VAL A 179 -9.20 1.27 -6.07
N PRO A 180 -9.44 1.14 -7.38
CA PRO A 180 -10.18 2.13 -8.12
C PRO A 180 -11.66 1.95 -7.76
N TRP A 181 -12.09 2.62 -6.71
CA TRP A 181 -13.46 3.05 -6.49
C TRP A 181 -13.49 4.26 -5.55
#